data_AF-A0A7J4DU88-F1
#
_entry.id   AF-A0A7J4DU88-F1
#
_cell.length_a   1.000
_cell.length_b   1.000
_cell.length_c   1.000
_cell.angle_alpha   90.00
_cell.angle_beta   90.00
_cell.angle_gamma   90.00
#
_symmetry.space_group_name_H-M   'P 1'
#
loop_
_entity.id
_entity.type
_entity.pdbx_description
1 polymer ?
#
loop_
_entity_poly.entity_id
_entity_poly.type
_entity_poly.pdbx_seq_one_letter_code
_entity_poly.pdbx_strand_id
1 'polypeptide(L)'
;MFLGVSRKAAAEFFPGATVYISALWTRFLPHLGVLEGIKIVEIPDRGLEIYLGHSKLVAIPAHFLHSPGNFTLYDPKVKVLFSGDIGAAVFPKGKDAISSFSILWLTLLSYLLCKALLCLKITMKGVITMKHLGEHIILELWGCDPKALDSEELVTNMLLEGVEASKATLLKINMHKFSPQGVTGVAVLAESHISIHTWPEYGYAALDVFTCGDDVKPGEAIPVFEKYLKPKHIDVVNLKRGVTPK
;
A
#
# COMPACT_ATOMS: atom_id res chain seq x y z
N MET A 1 -4.09 5.73 30.68
CA MET A 1 -3.50 4.56 31.36
C MET A 1 -2.74 3.74 30.31
N PHE A 2 -1.62 4.27 29.81
CA PHE A 2 -0.74 3.58 28.87
C PHE A 2 0.56 3.37 29.60
N LEU A 3 0.84 2.14 30.05
CA LEU A 3 2.15 1.66 30.56
C LEU A 3 1.93 0.20 31.01
N GLY A 4 1.71 -0.68 30.04
CA GLY A 4 1.50 -2.12 30.26
C GLY A 4 2.68 -2.99 29.86
N VAL A 5 3.81 -2.41 29.44
CA VAL A 5 5.06 -3.16 29.27
C VAL A 5 6.04 -2.65 30.29
N SER A 6 6.36 -3.56 31.20
CA SER A 6 7.19 -3.30 32.35
C SER A 6 8.54 -2.73 31.90
N ARG A 7 8.98 -1.75 32.69
CA ARG A 7 10.13 -0.85 32.52
C ARG A 7 11.51 -1.56 32.50
N LYS A 8 11.56 -2.84 32.11
CA LYS A 8 12.78 -3.69 32.05
C LYS A 8 12.94 -4.47 30.73
N ALA A 9 11.89 -4.61 29.93
CA ALA A 9 11.88 -5.57 28.83
C ALA A 9 12.90 -5.26 27.71
N ALA A 10 13.08 -4.00 27.29
CA ALA A 10 13.90 -3.72 26.11
C ALA A 10 15.40 -4.09 26.29
N ALA A 11 15.96 -3.86 27.49
CA ALA A 11 17.36 -4.14 27.79
C ALA A 11 17.62 -5.63 28.09
N GLU A 12 16.67 -6.31 28.73
CA GLU A 12 16.77 -7.73 29.06
C GLU A 12 16.59 -8.64 27.83
N PHE A 13 15.70 -8.28 26.89
CA PHE A 13 15.42 -9.12 25.71
C PHE A 13 16.42 -8.93 24.56
N PHE A 14 17.10 -7.79 24.47
CA PHE A 14 18.02 -7.47 23.37
C PHE A 14 19.34 -6.86 23.84
N PRO A 15 20.18 -7.61 24.58
CA PRO A 15 21.47 -7.12 25.04
C PRO A 15 22.35 -6.72 23.83
N GLY A 16 22.85 -5.47 23.84
CA GLY A 16 23.69 -4.92 22.76
C GLY A 16 22.92 -4.33 21.56
N ALA A 17 21.59 -4.29 21.61
CA ALA A 17 20.82 -3.63 20.55
C ALA A 17 21.10 -2.12 20.48
N THR A 18 21.07 -1.60 19.25
CA THR A 18 21.10 -0.15 19.01
C THR A 18 19.68 0.34 18.81
N VAL A 19 19.25 1.28 19.65
CA VAL A 19 17.94 1.92 19.57
C VAL A 19 18.06 3.25 18.84
N TYR A 20 17.29 3.40 17.77
CA TYR A 20 17.16 4.65 17.05
C TYR A 20 15.92 5.39 17.54
N ILE A 21 16.09 6.63 17.98
CA ILE A 21 15.00 7.46 18.51
C ILE A 21 15.19 8.91 18.09
N SER A 22 14.08 9.64 17.91
CA SER A 22 14.11 11.07 17.68
C SER A 22 14.96 11.80 18.72
N ALA A 23 15.83 12.70 18.26
CA ALA A 23 16.64 13.57 19.11
C ALA A 23 15.79 14.37 20.13
N LEU A 24 14.55 14.75 19.75
CA LEU A 24 13.62 15.46 20.62
C LEU A 24 13.23 14.67 21.86
N TRP A 25 13.15 13.34 21.73
CA TRP A 25 12.65 12.42 22.74
C TRP A 25 13.76 11.83 23.61
N THR A 26 15.02 11.88 23.16
CA THR A 26 16.17 11.30 23.87
C THR A 26 16.30 11.78 25.32
N ARG A 27 16.07 13.08 25.57
CA ARG A 27 16.12 13.68 26.92
C ARG A 27 15.05 13.16 27.88
N PHE A 28 13.99 12.52 27.38
CA PHE A 28 12.92 11.96 28.21
C PHE A 28 13.18 10.49 28.58
N LEU A 29 14.11 9.82 27.90
CA LEU A 29 14.44 8.42 28.16
C LEU A 29 14.88 8.13 29.61
N PRO A 30 15.66 8.99 30.29
CA PRO A 30 15.99 8.78 31.69
C PRO A 30 14.76 8.69 32.61
N HIS A 31 13.74 9.49 32.35
CA HIS A 31 12.49 9.48 33.12
C HIS A 31 11.64 8.24 32.87
N LEU A 32 11.85 7.56 31.73
CA LEU A 32 11.18 6.31 31.38
C LEU A 32 11.88 5.07 31.95
N GLY A 33 13.00 5.25 32.67
CA GLY A 33 13.78 4.15 33.24
C GLY A 33 14.57 3.33 32.21
N VAL A 34 14.71 3.83 30.98
CA VAL A 34 15.52 3.21 29.92
C VAL A 34 16.94 3.71 30.09
N LEU A 35 17.72 3.09 31.00
CA LEU A 35 18.96 3.73 31.43
C LEU A 35 20.25 2.92 31.42
N GLU A 36 20.28 1.61 31.18
CA GLU A 36 21.56 0.89 31.23
C GLU A 36 21.68 -0.18 30.15
N GLY A 37 22.82 -0.20 29.44
CA GLY A 37 23.22 -1.27 28.52
C GLY A 37 22.76 -1.17 27.06
N ILE A 38 22.07 -0.09 26.66
CA ILE A 38 21.55 0.09 25.29
C ILE A 38 22.29 1.22 24.59
N LYS A 39 22.76 0.98 23.35
CA LYS A 39 23.34 2.03 22.51
C LYS A 39 22.20 2.84 21.88
N ILE A 40 22.12 4.12 22.19
CA ILE A 40 21.11 5.02 21.60
C ILE A 40 21.75 5.80 20.44
N VAL A 41 21.04 5.88 19.32
CA VAL A 41 21.38 6.73 18.17
C VAL A 41 20.24 7.71 17.93
N GLU A 42 20.55 8.99 17.99
CA GLU A 42 19.59 10.05 17.77
C GLU A 42 19.29 10.22 16.27
N ILE A 43 18.02 10.25 15.92
CA ILE A 43 17.54 10.61 14.59
C ILE A 43 17.27 12.13 14.58
N PRO A 44 18.00 12.92 13.77
CA PRO A 44 17.70 14.35 13.60
C PRO A 44 16.34 14.57 12.97
N ASP A 45 15.75 15.75 13.16
CA ASP A 45 14.43 16.09 12.60
C ASP A 45 14.38 16.00 11.06
N ARG A 46 15.52 16.16 10.36
CA ARG A 46 15.58 15.95 8.90
C ARG A 46 15.52 14.49 8.46
N GLY A 47 15.56 13.55 9.40
CA GLY A 47 15.68 12.12 9.12
C GLY A 47 17.12 11.62 9.16
N LEU A 48 17.30 10.33 8.90
CA LEU A 48 18.60 9.66 8.97
C LEU A 48 18.63 8.43 8.05
N GLU A 49 19.75 8.20 7.38
CA GLU A 49 20.02 6.91 6.75
C GLU A 49 20.59 5.94 7.79
N ILE A 50 19.92 4.80 7.96
CA ILE A 50 20.25 3.75 8.92
C ILE A 50 20.83 2.56 8.16
N TYR A 51 22.07 2.21 8.46
CA TYR A 51 22.75 1.07 7.84
C TYR A 51 22.68 -0.15 8.75
N LEU A 52 22.11 -1.24 8.23
CA LEU A 52 22.00 -2.55 8.88
C LEU A 52 22.85 -3.55 8.11
N GLY A 53 24.17 -3.54 8.34
CA GLY A 53 25.13 -4.29 7.52
C GLY A 53 25.21 -3.70 6.11
N HIS A 54 24.91 -4.53 5.09
CA HIS A 54 24.87 -4.08 3.69
C HIS A 54 23.51 -3.52 3.26
N SER A 55 22.53 -3.45 4.17
CA SER A 55 21.19 -2.92 3.88
C SER A 55 21.04 -1.49 4.39
N LYS A 56 20.29 -0.68 3.66
CA LYS A 56 19.99 0.71 3.99
C LYS A 56 18.50 0.87 4.29
N LEU A 57 18.17 1.56 5.37
CA LEU A 57 16.84 2.08 5.65
C LEU A 57 16.93 3.61 5.73
N VAL A 58 15.85 4.31 5.38
CA VAL A 58 15.77 5.76 5.46
C VAL A 58 14.68 6.13 6.45
N ALA A 59 15.05 6.77 7.56
CA ALA A 59 14.10 7.38 8.47
C ALA A 59 13.64 8.71 7.88
N ILE A 60 12.40 8.74 7.41
CA ILE A 60 11.75 9.90 6.80
C ILE A 60 10.90 10.59 7.87
N PRO A 61 11.06 11.90 8.07
CA PRO A 61 10.25 12.62 9.06
C PRO A 61 8.78 12.66 8.67
N ALA A 62 7.90 12.38 9.63
CA ALA A 62 6.45 12.35 9.42
C ALA A 62 5.71 13.56 10.05
N HIS A 63 6.39 14.72 10.16
CA HIS A 63 5.95 15.90 10.91
C HIS A 63 4.56 16.45 10.54
N PHE A 64 4.07 16.19 9.33
CA PHE A 64 2.76 16.65 8.88
C PHE A 64 1.62 15.65 9.11
N LEU A 65 1.95 14.38 9.38
CA LEU A 65 0.98 13.28 9.48
C LEU A 65 0.89 12.69 10.90
N HIS A 66 1.76 13.12 11.83
CA HIS A 66 1.83 12.59 13.19
C HIS A 66 2.50 13.56 14.18
N SER A 67 2.57 13.18 15.46
CA SER A 67 3.25 13.92 16.53
C SER A 67 4.73 14.26 16.21
N PRO A 68 5.27 15.37 16.76
CA PRO A 68 6.67 15.75 16.60
C PRO A 68 7.64 14.63 17.00
N GLY A 69 8.67 14.43 16.19
CA GLY A 69 9.64 13.34 16.39
C GLY A 69 9.17 11.95 15.91
N ASN A 70 8.07 11.87 15.17
CA ASN A 70 7.68 10.64 14.48
C ASN A 70 8.43 10.47 13.14
N PHE A 71 8.89 9.25 12.88
CA PHE A 71 9.57 8.89 11.64
C PHE A 71 8.94 7.64 11.03
N THR A 72 8.83 7.67 9.71
CA THR A 72 8.47 6.52 8.88
C THR A 72 9.76 5.90 8.34
N LEU A 73 9.86 4.58 8.27
CA LEU A 73 11.05 3.92 7.71
C LEU A 73 10.79 3.51 6.27
N TYR A 74 11.68 3.88 5.36
CA TYR A 74 11.63 3.47 3.95
C TYR A 74 12.78 2.51 3.64
N ASP A 75 12.48 1.37 3.03
CA ASP A 75 13.48 0.48 2.44
C ASP A 75 13.56 0.75 0.93
N PRO A 76 14.64 1.38 0.43
CA PRO A 76 14.79 1.71 -0.99
C PRO A 76 15.06 0.48 -1.87
N LYS A 77 15.48 -0.65 -1.30
CA LYS A 77 15.80 -1.86 -2.06
C LYS A 77 14.53 -2.60 -2.46
N VAL A 78 13.60 -2.76 -1.52
CA VAL A 78 12.30 -3.43 -1.76
C VAL A 78 11.14 -2.46 -1.96
N LYS A 79 11.41 -1.15 -1.89
CA LYS A 79 10.44 -0.05 -2.06
C LYS A 79 9.27 -0.10 -1.08
N VAL A 80 9.51 -0.57 0.15
CA VAL A 80 8.49 -0.67 1.21
C VAL A 80 8.61 0.53 2.16
N LEU A 81 7.48 1.17 2.45
CA LEU A 81 7.35 2.24 3.42
C LEU A 81 6.66 1.70 4.68
N PHE A 82 7.40 1.63 5.77
CA PHE A 82 6.91 1.28 7.10
C PHE A 82 6.47 2.56 7.83
N SER A 83 5.22 2.98 7.63
CA SER A 83 4.66 4.11 8.37
C SER A 83 4.22 3.69 9.76
N GLY A 84 4.79 4.31 10.80
CA GLY A 84 4.28 4.18 12.15
C GLY A 84 2.90 4.82 12.28
N ASP A 85 2.01 4.16 13.02
CA ASP A 85 0.68 4.56 13.51
C ASP A 85 0.02 5.80 12.83
N ILE A 86 -0.22 5.74 11.52
CA ILE A 86 -1.12 6.68 10.85
C ILE A 86 -2.54 6.31 11.29
N GLY A 87 -3.03 6.91 12.38
CA GLY A 87 -4.41 6.68 12.83
C GLY A 87 -4.68 6.76 14.33
N ALA A 88 -3.65 6.85 15.18
CA ALA A 88 -3.85 6.89 16.63
C ALA A 88 -4.75 8.06 17.13
N ALA A 89 -4.91 9.11 16.32
CA ALA A 89 -5.74 10.28 16.62
C ALA A 89 -7.12 10.31 15.92
N VAL A 90 -7.47 9.31 15.10
CA VAL A 90 -8.69 9.33 14.27
C VAL A 90 -9.92 8.78 15.00
N PHE A 91 -9.75 8.23 16.21
CA PHE A 91 -10.84 7.61 16.95
C PHE A 91 -11.64 8.62 17.80
N PRO A 92 -12.98 8.61 17.73
CA PRO A 92 -13.83 9.40 18.61
C PRO A 92 -13.57 9.09 20.09
N LYS A 93 -13.71 10.09 20.97
CA LYS A 93 -13.64 9.91 22.43
C LYS A 93 -14.53 8.74 22.88
N GLY A 94 -13.93 7.75 23.54
CA GLY A 94 -14.66 6.66 24.20
C GLY A 94 -14.75 5.35 23.42
N LYS A 95 -14.04 5.18 22.30
CA LYS A 95 -13.80 3.86 21.70
C LYS A 95 -12.36 3.43 21.95
N ASP A 96 -12.19 2.27 22.57
CA ASP A 96 -10.88 1.76 22.95
C ASP A 96 -10.00 1.53 21.71
N ALA A 97 -8.81 2.11 21.73
CA ALA A 97 -7.76 1.83 20.78
C ALA A 97 -7.33 0.37 20.93
N ILE A 98 -7.28 -0.36 19.80
CA ILE A 98 -6.61 -1.67 19.75
C ILE A 98 -5.19 -1.44 20.29
N SER A 99 -4.80 -2.23 21.29
CA SER A 99 -3.53 -2.05 21.99
C SER A 99 -2.36 -2.09 21.00
N SER A 100 -1.71 -0.93 20.80
CA SER A 100 -0.60 -0.68 19.88
C SER A 100 0.61 -1.62 20.05
N PHE A 101 0.60 -2.44 21.10
CA PHE A 101 1.61 -3.44 21.41
C PHE A 101 1.56 -4.69 20.52
N SER A 102 0.39 -5.04 19.98
CA SER A 102 0.20 -6.21 19.12
C SER A 102 0.74 -5.98 17.69
N ILE A 103 0.63 -4.75 17.19
CA ILE A 103 1.07 -4.38 15.83
C ILE A 103 2.60 -4.26 15.75
N LEU A 104 3.26 -3.76 16.80
CA LEU A 104 4.72 -3.64 16.85
C LEU A 104 5.44 -5.00 16.89
N TRP A 105 4.86 -6.00 17.56
CA TRP A 105 5.43 -7.36 17.62
C TRP A 105 5.25 -8.12 16.30
N LEU A 106 4.11 -7.96 15.62
CA LEU A 106 3.86 -8.56 14.30
C LEU A 106 4.79 -7.99 13.22
N THR A 107 5.10 -6.69 13.29
CA THR A 107 5.99 -6.02 12.34
C THR A 107 7.48 -6.37 12.58
N LEU A 108 7.91 -6.50 13.83
CA LEU A 108 9.28 -6.92 14.14
C LEU A 108 9.52 -8.42 13.84
N LEU A 109 8.53 -9.28 14.11
CA LEU A 109 8.60 -10.71 13.84
C LEU A 109 8.60 -11.01 12.34
N SER A 110 7.77 -10.31 11.56
CA SER A 110 7.77 -10.41 10.09
C SER A 110 9.09 -9.95 9.46
N TYR A 111 9.72 -8.91 10.00
CA TYR A 111 11.03 -8.45 9.53
C TYR A 111 12.17 -9.43 9.88
N LEU A 112 12.19 -10.00 11.09
CA LEU A 112 13.18 -11.00 11.51
C LEU A 112 13.04 -12.32 10.71
N LEU A 113 11.82 -12.76 10.42
CA LEU A 113 11.55 -13.89 9.53
C LEU A 113 12.04 -13.62 8.10
N CYS A 114 11.82 -12.41 7.59
CA CYS A 114 12.27 -12.01 6.26
C CYS A 114 13.81 -12.01 6.14
N LYS A 115 14.53 -11.58 7.18
CA LYS A 115 16.00 -11.66 7.24
C LYS A 115 16.55 -13.07 7.39
N ALA A 116 15.89 -13.94 8.18
CA ALA A 116 16.28 -15.34 8.30
C ALA A 116 16.15 -16.08 6.96
N LEU A 117 15.10 -15.78 6.19
CA LEU A 117 14.86 -16.35 4.87
C LEU A 117 15.83 -15.82 3.79
N LEU A 118 16.33 -14.59 3.90
CA LEU A 118 17.35 -14.05 2.99
C LEU A 118 18.77 -14.60 3.25
N CYS A 119 19.06 -15.12 4.45
CA CYS A 119 20.37 -15.69 4.80
C CYS A 119 20.56 -17.13 4.31
N LEU A 120 19.48 -17.88 4.08
CA LEU A 120 19.55 -19.18 3.43
C LEU A 120 19.57 -18.98 1.91
N LYS A 121 20.77 -18.96 1.33
CA LYS A 121 20.99 -19.15 -0.11
C LYS A 121 20.43 -20.51 -0.54
N ILE A 122 19.12 -20.56 -0.83
CA ILE A 122 18.50 -21.65 -1.56
C ILE A 122 18.24 -21.13 -2.96
N THR A 123 19.17 -21.44 -3.85
CA THR A 123 18.98 -21.30 -5.29
C THR A 123 17.92 -22.31 -5.72
N MET A 124 16.67 -21.88 -5.78
CA MET A 124 15.61 -22.62 -6.46
C MET A 124 15.12 -21.78 -7.62
N LYS A 125 15.52 -22.18 -8.84
CA LYS A 125 14.83 -21.81 -10.07
C LYS A 125 13.43 -22.44 -10.00
N GLY A 126 12.46 -21.65 -9.58
CA GLY A 126 11.05 -22.02 -9.57
C GLY A 126 10.24 -20.76 -9.30
N VAL A 127 9.35 -20.39 -10.23
CA VAL A 127 8.42 -19.29 -10.04
C VAL A 127 7.50 -19.67 -8.88
N ILE A 128 7.70 -19.08 -7.70
CA ILE A 128 6.81 -19.29 -6.55
C ILE A 128 5.57 -18.43 -6.79
N THR A 129 4.50 -19.02 -7.32
CA THR A 129 3.17 -18.40 -7.39
C THR A 129 2.58 -18.31 -5.98
N MET A 130 2.69 -17.13 -5.36
CA MET A 130 1.97 -16.82 -4.12
C MET A 130 0.47 -16.87 -4.38
N LYS A 131 -0.26 -17.72 -3.63
CA LYS A 131 -1.72 -17.82 -3.71
C LYS A 131 -2.33 -16.50 -3.23
N HIS A 132 -3.18 -15.91 -4.05
CA HIS A 132 -3.87 -14.65 -3.80
C HIS A 132 -5.33 -14.82 -4.22
N LEU A 133 -6.24 -14.06 -3.61
CA LEU A 133 -7.69 -14.19 -3.87
C LEU A 133 -8.11 -13.51 -5.18
N GLY A 134 -7.37 -12.48 -5.60
CA GLY A 134 -7.65 -11.79 -6.85
C GLY A 134 -6.56 -10.82 -7.27
N GLU A 135 -6.62 -10.36 -8.51
CA GLU A 135 -5.67 -9.47 -9.14
C GLU A 135 -6.35 -8.14 -9.45
N HIS A 136 -5.71 -7.05 -9.08
CA HIS A 136 -6.23 -5.69 -9.25
C HIS A 136 -5.27 -4.87 -10.09
N ILE A 137 -5.68 -4.54 -11.31
CA ILE A 137 -4.94 -3.67 -12.22
C ILE A 137 -5.52 -2.27 -12.12
N ILE A 138 -4.68 -1.31 -11.77
CA ILE A 138 -5.01 0.12 -11.77
C ILE A 138 -4.32 0.74 -12.98
N LEU A 139 -5.09 1.46 -13.78
CA LEU A 139 -4.66 2.12 -15.00
C LEU A 139 -4.86 3.62 -14.89
N GLU A 140 -3.79 4.36 -15.19
CA GLU A 140 -3.82 5.80 -15.40
C GLU A 140 -3.67 6.05 -16.90
N LEU A 141 -4.72 6.56 -17.54
CA LEU A 141 -4.79 6.71 -19.00
C LEU A 141 -4.73 8.19 -19.37
N TRP A 142 -3.69 8.59 -20.09
CA TRP A 142 -3.43 9.99 -20.44
C TRP A 142 -3.46 10.22 -21.95
N GLY A 143 -4.00 11.38 -22.35
CA GLY A 143 -4.10 11.78 -23.74
C GLY A 143 -5.18 11.03 -24.52
N CYS A 144 -6.23 10.58 -23.83
CA CYS A 144 -7.37 9.88 -24.41
C CYS A 144 -8.23 10.79 -25.30
N ASP A 145 -9.02 10.20 -26.19
CA ASP A 145 -10.00 10.90 -27.03
C ASP A 145 -11.09 11.52 -26.14
N PRO A 146 -11.20 12.87 -26.07
CA PRO A 146 -12.17 13.54 -25.21
C PRO A 146 -13.62 13.17 -25.53
N LYS A 147 -13.93 12.83 -26.80
CA LYS A 147 -15.27 12.42 -27.19
C LYS A 147 -15.63 11.05 -26.61
N ALA A 148 -14.66 10.15 -26.53
CA ALA A 148 -14.84 8.84 -25.92
C ALA A 148 -14.99 8.97 -24.40
N LEU A 149 -14.15 9.79 -23.76
CA LEU A 149 -14.23 10.09 -22.32
C LEU A 149 -15.56 10.70 -21.91
N ASP A 150 -16.23 11.40 -22.82
CA ASP A 150 -17.47 12.10 -22.57
C ASP A 150 -18.72 11.31 -23.02
N SER A 151 -18.57 10.08 -23.51
CA SER A 151 -19.71 9.29 -24.01
C SER A 151 -20.06 8.14 -23.07
N GLU A 152 -21.23 8.24 -22.43
CA GLU A 152 -21.75 7.16 -21.58
C GLU A 152 -21.94 5.86 -22.38
N GLU A 153 -22.42 5.95 -23.63
CA GLU A 153 -22.63 4.80 -24.51
C GLU A 153 -21.30 4.10 -24.87
N LEU A 154 -20.29 4.87 -25.29
CA LEU A 154 -18.99 4.28 -25.66
C LEU A 154 -18.32 3.64 -24.45
N VAL A 155 -18.36 4.29 -23.29
CA VAL A 155 -17.78 3.75 -22.06
C VAL A 155 -18.54 2.52 -21.57
N THR A 156 -19.87 2.48 -21.73
CA THR A 156 -20.66 1.28 -21.42
C THR A 156 -20.25 0.10 -22.30
N ASN A 157 -20.14 0.31 -23.61
CA ASN A 157 -19.71 -0.72 -24.56
C ASN A 157 -18.28 -1.20 -24.29
N MET A 158 -17.39 -0.27 -23.94
CA MET A 158 -16.02 -0.57 -23.54
C MET A 158 -15.97 -1.44 -22.28
N LEU A 159 -16.78 -1.14 -21.26
CA LEU A 159 -16.86 -1.96 -20.04
C LEU A 159 -17.42 -3.35 -20.36
N LEU A 160 -18.44 -3.47 -21.20
CA LEU A 160 -18.98 -4.77 -21.64
C LEU A 160 -17.91 -5.63 -22.32
N GLU A 161 -17.22 -5.09 -23.32
CA GLU A 161 -16.18 -5.82 -24.06
C GLU A 161 -14.97 -6.12 -23.16
N GLY A 162 -14.63 -5.23 -22.21
CA GLY A 162 -13.56 -5.46 -21.24
C GLY A 162 -13.87 -6.59 -20.24
N VAL A 163 -15.13 -6.71 -19.82
CA VAL A 163 -15.58 -7.82 -18.97
C VAL A 163 -15.56 -9.15 -19.72
N GLU A 164 -16.02 -9.17 -20.97
CA GLU A 164 -15.97 -10.35 -21.84
C GLU A 164 -14.51 -10.80 -22.09
N ALA A 165 -13.63 -9.86 -22.44
CA ALA A 165 -12.20 -10.14 -22.65
C ALA A 165 -11.53 -10.70 -21.40
N SER A 166 -11.90 -10.21 -20.22
CA SER A 166 -11.40 -10.71 -18.94
C SER A 166 -11.93 -12.11 -18.59
N LYS A 167 -12.97 -12.59 -19.27
CA LYS A 167 -13.76 -13.78 -18.93
C LYS A 167 -14.45 -13.69 -17.57
N ALA A 168 -14.77 -12.48 -17.13
CA ALA A 168 -15.47 -12.27 -15.87
C ALA A 168 -16.99 -12.33 -16.05
N THR A 169 -17.69 -12.75 -15.00
CA THR A 169 -19.16 -12.78 -14.99
C THR A 169 -19.71 -11.41 -14.61
N LEU A 170 -20.34 -10.73 -15.56
CA LEU A 170 -21.04 -9.47 -15.33
C LEU A 170 -22.34 -9.68 -14.54
N LEU A 171 -22.53 -8.92 -13.46
CA LEU A 171 -23.82 -8.84 -12.76
C LEU A 171 -24.62 -7.62 -13.23
N LYS A 172 -23.98 -6.45 -13.29
CA LYS A 172 -24.65 -5.18 -13.62
C LYS A 172 -23.65 -4.11 -14.02
N ILE A 173 -24.04 -3.20 -14.91
CA ILE A 173 -23.33 -1.94 -15.15
C ILE A 173 -24.16 -0.78 -14.61
N ASN A 174 -23.48 0.14 -13.93
CA ASN A 174 -24.01 1.40 -13.44
C ASN A 174 -23.18 2.54 -14.02
N MET A 175 -23.85 3.48 -14.70
CA MET A 175 -23.21 4.65 -15.30
C MET A 175 -23.79 5.93 -14.71
N HIS A 176 -22.97 6.98 -14.72
CA HIS A 176 -23.39 8.34 -14.45
C HIS A 176 -22.63 9.31 -15.35
N LYS A 177 -23.37 10.08 -16.14
CA LYS A 177 -22.87 11.19 -16.94
C LYS A 177 -22.96 12.50 -16.15
N PHE A 178 -21.85 13.21 -16.04
CA PHE A 178 -21.78 14.50 -15.36
C PHE A 178 -22.05 15.67 -16.32
N SER A 179 -22.42 16.82 -15.73
CA SER A 179 -22.51 18.11 -16.41
C SER A 179 -21.41 19.03 -15.85
N PRO A 180 -20.63 19.72 -16.71
CA PRO A 180 -20.81 19.83 -18.16
C PRO A 180 -20.32 18.61 -18.97
N GLN A 181 -19.44 17.78 -18.42
CA GLN A 181 -18.80 16.66 -19.12
C GLN A 181 -18.23 15.63 -18.13
N GLY A 182 -17.75 14.49 -18.64
CA GLY A 182 -17.20 13.37 -17.89
C GLY A 182 -18.22 12.30 -17.54
N VAL A 183 -17.74 11.08 -17.34
CA VAL A 183 -18.56 9.94 -16.93
C VAL A 183 -17.89 9.17 -15.79
N THR A 184 -18.71 8.51 -15.00
CA THR A 184 -18.27 7.47 -14.07
C THR A 184 -19.04 6.20 -14.38
N GLY A 185 -18.33 5.09 -14.45
CA GLY A 185 -18.91 3.78 -14.74
C GLY A 185 -18.38 2.72 -13.80
N VAL A 186 -19.24 1.79 -13.40
CA VAL A 186 -18.86 0.59 -12.64
C VAL A 186 -19.59 -0.62 -13.22
N ALA A 187 -18.82 -1.60 -13.68
CA ALA A 187 -19.28 -2.95 -13.96
C ALA A 187 -19.08 -3.81 -12.70
N VAL A 188 -20.18 -4.17 -12.05
CA VAL A 188 -20.19 -5.08 -10.90
C VAL A 188 -20.07 -6.52 -11.41
N LEU A 189 -19.05 -7.22 -10.94
CA LEU A 189 -18.79 -8.63 -11.28
C LEU A 189 -19.22 -9.53 -10.12
N ALA A 190 -19.30 -10.84 -10.35
CA ALA A 190 -19.75 -11.81 -9.35
C ALA A 190 -19.05 -11.67 -7.97
N GLU A 191 -17.76 -11.31 -7.97
CA GLU A 191 -16.94 -11.19 -6.74
C GLU A 191 -15.99 -9.98 -6.75
N SER A 192 -16.18 -9.02 -7.66
CA SER A 192 -15.22 -7.93 -7.91
C SER A 192 -15.83 -6.80 -8.77
N HIS A 193 -15.02 -5.98 -9.46
CA HIS A 193 -15.52 -4.86 -10.27
C HIS A 193 -14.53 -4.37 -11.33
N ILE A 194 -15.06 -3.74 -12.38
CA ILE A 194 -14.30 -2.80 -13.23
C ILE A 194 -14.91 -1.42 -13.04
N SER A 195 -14.11 -0.41 -12.72
CA SER A 195 -14.58 0.99 -12.59
C SER A 195 -13.75 1.95 -13.43
N ILE A 196 -14.40 3.04 -13.85
CA ILE A 196 -13.77 4.13 -14.61
C ILE A 196 -14.31 5.47 -14.15
N HIS A 197 -13.41 6.45 -14.06
CA HIS A 197 -13.71 7.87 -13.90
C HIS A 197 -12.99 8.66 -14.99
N THR A 198 -13.70 9.55 -15.69
CA THR A 198 -13.14 10.31 -16.81
C THR A 198 -13.15 11.83 -16.57
N TRP A 199 -12.11 12.49 -17.08
CA TRP A 199 -12.00 13.95 -17.16
C TRP A 199 -11.65 14.35 -18.59
N PRO A 200 -12.65 14.58 -19.46
CA PRO A 200 -12.43 14.92 -20.87
C PRO A 200 -11.57 16.18 -21.08
N GLU A 201 -11.65 17.16 -20.18
CA GLU A 201 -10.89 18.42 -20.23
C GLU A 201 -9.38 18.21 -20.08
N TYR A 202 -8.98 17.12 -19.43
CA TYR A 202 -7.57 16.74 -19.24
C TYR A 202 -7.15 15.60 -20.17
N GLY A 203 -8.08 15.04 -20.96
CA GLY A 203 -7.83 13.83 -21.73
C GLY A 203 -7.43 12.65 -20.84
N TYR A 204 -8.02 12.57 -19.64
CA TYR A 204 -7.60 11.63 -18.59
C TYR A 204 -8.73 10.65 -18.21
N ALA A 205 -8.36 9.40 -17.93
CA ALA A 205 -9.22 8.43 -17.26
C ALA A 205 -8.45 7.64 -16.20
N ALA A 206 -9.07 7.48 -15.04
CA ALA A 206 -8.67 6.52 -14.01
C ALA A 206 -9.51 5.25 -14.19
N LEU A 207 -8.88 4.08 -14.29
CA LEU A 207 -9.59 2.82 -14.50
C LEU A 207 -9.04 1.73 -13.58
N ASP A 208 -9.93 1.02 -12.89
CA ASP A 208 -9.62 -0.11 -12.02
C ASP A 208 -10.23 -1.38 -12.59
N VAL A 209 -9.44 -2.45 -12.74
CA VAL A 209 -9.89 -3.80 -13.11
C VAL A 209 -9.54 -4.73 -11.96
N PHE A 210 -10.51 -5.01 -11.10
CA PHE A 210 -10.36 -6.00 -10.06
C PHE A 210 -11.09 -7.26 -10.46
N THR A 211 -10.38 -8.40 -10.48
CA THR A 211 -10.97 -9.72 -10.75
C THR A 211 -10.54 -10.74 -9.71
N CYS A 212 -11.42 -11.70 -9.43
CA CYS A 212 -11.17 -12.85 -8.56
C CYS A 212 -11.30 -14.15 -9.37
N GLY A 213 -10.52 -15.17 -9.02
CA GLY A 213 -10.52 -16.49 -9.67
C GLY A 213 -9.36 -16.72 -10.64
N ASP A 214 -8.90 -17.97 -10.72
CA ASP A 214 -7.71 -18.37 -11.48
C ASP A 214 -7.92 -18.35 -13.00
N ASP A 215 -9.17 -18.43 -13.47
CA ASP A 215 -9.54 -18.47 -14.89
C ASP A 215 -9.80 -17.07 -15.50
N VAL A 216 -9.81 -16.03 -14.66
CA VAL A 216 -10.08 -14.65 -15.05
C VAL A 216 -8.77 -13.91 -15.32
N LYS A 217 -8.71 -13.16 -16.41
CA LYS A 217 -7.48 -12.49 -16.86
C LYS A 217 -7.69 -10.98 -16.98
N PRO A 218 -7.43 -10.20 -15.92
CA PRO A 218 -7.72 -8.77 -15.93
C PRO A 218 -6.91 -8.00 -16.98
N GLY A 219 -5.70 -8.49 -17.33
CA GLY A 219 -4.86 -7.87 -18.35
C GLY A 219 -5.44 -7.90 -19.76
N GLU A 220 -6.35 -8.83 -20.06
CA GLU A 220 -6.99 -8.93 -21.38
C GLU A 220 -8.01 -7.80 -21.64
N ALA A 221 -8.41 -7.07 -20.60
CA ALA A 221 -9.25 -5.87 -20.76
C ALA A 221 -8.48 -4.64 -21.27
N ILE A 222 -7.15 -4.60 -21.07
CA ILE A 222 -6.34 -3.42 -21.40
C ILE A 222 -6.41 -3.08 -22.90
N PRO A 223 -6.24 -4.02 -23.85
CA PRO A 223 -6.36 -3.71 -25.28
C PRO A 223 -7.75 -3.17 -25.68
N VAL A 224 -8.80 -3.56 -24.97
CA VAL A 224 -10.16 -3.01 -25.18
C VAL A 224 -10.19 -1.54 -24.77
N PHE A 225 -9.65 -1.19 -23.60
CA PHE A 225 -9.60 0.21 -23.16
C PHE A 225 -8.75 1.08 -24.09
N GLU A 226 -7.64 0.55 -24.59
CA GLU A 226 -6.80 1.23 -25.59
C GLU A 226 -7.56 1.52 -26.89
N LYS A 227 -8.32 0.53 -27.40
CA LYS A 227 -9.13 0.66 -28.61
C LYS A 227 -10.17 1.78 -28.49
N TYR A 228 -10.84 1.92 -27.35
CA TYR A 228 -11.92 2.89 -27.15
C TYR A 228 -11.41 4.27 -26.77
N LEU A 229 -10.52 4.34 -25.77
CA LEU A 229 -10.10 5.61 -25.20
C LEU A 229 -8.92 6.22 -25.95
N LYS A 230 -8.17 5.43 -26.74
CA LYS A 230 -7.01 5.87 -27.53
C LYS A 230 -6.02 6.72 -26.71
N PRO A 231 -5.59 6.25 -25.52
CA PRO A 231 -4.60 6.95 -24.71
C PRO A 231 -3.28 7.08 -25.48
N LYS A 232 -2.55 8.16 -25.21
CA LYS A 232 -1.16 8.33 -25.66
C LYS A 232 -0.16 7.74 -24.67
N HIS A 233 -0.54 7.64 -23.41
CA HIS A 233 0.29 7.11 -22.34
C HIS A 233 -0.58 6.35 -21.33
N ILE A 234 -0.04 5.23 -20.84
CA ILE A 234 -0.72 4.31 -19.93
C ILE A 234 0.27 3.93 -18.85
N ASP A 235 -0.07 4.21 -17.60
CA ASP A 235 0.62 3.63 -16.45
C ASP A 235 -0.21 2.46 -15.90
N VAL A 236 0.46 1.35 -15.62
CA VAL A 236 -0.17 0.13 -15.12
C VAL A 236 0.43 -0.24 -13.78
N VAL A 237 -0.42 -0.32 -12.75
CA VAL A 237 -0.05 -0.85 -11.44
C VAL A 237 -0.82 -2.14 -11.20
N ASN A 238 -0.09 -3.24 -11.00
CA ASN A 238 -0.69 -4.54 -10.71
C ASN A 238 -0.52 -4.89 -9.23
N LEU A 239 -1.63 -5.13 -8.55
CA LEU A 239 -1.71 -5.45 -7.14
C LEU A 239 -2.34 -6.84 -6.94
N LYS A 240 -1.65 -7.71 -6.21
CA LYS A 240 -2.23 -8.96 -5.70
C LYS A 240 -3.08 -8.68 -4.47
N ARG A 241 -4.35 -9.07 -4.49
CA ARG A 241 -5.32 -8.87 -3.41
C ARG A 241 -5.54 -10.17 -2.64
N GLY A 242 -5.63 -10.07 -1.32
CA GLY A 242 -5.87 -11.25 -0.46
C GLY A 242 -4.73 -12.26 -0.51
N VAL A 243 -3.48 -11.80 -0.47
CA VAL A 243 -2.31 -12.69 -0.35
C VAL A 243 -2.41 -13.41 0.99
N THR A 244 -2.51 -14.74 0.98
CA THR A 244 -2.60 -15.52 2.22
C THR A 244 -1.34 -15.30 3.05
N PRO A 245 -1.46 -14.91 4.33
CA PRO A 245 -0.32 -14.85 5.23
C PRO A 245 0.32 -16.24 5.34
N LYS A 246 1.64 -16.32 5.26
CA LYS A 246 2.38 -17.53 5.63
C LYS A 246 2.56 -17.59 7.13
#